data_AF-A0A2E5CCY7-F1
#
_entry.id   AF-A0A2E5CCY7-F1
#
_cell.length_a   1.000
_cell.length_b   1.000
_cell.length_c   1.000
_cell.angle_alpha   90.00
_cell.angle_beta   90.00
_cell.angle_gamma   90.00
#
_symmetry.space_group_name_H-M   'P 1'
#
loop_
_entity.id
_entity.type
_entity.pdbx_description
1 polymer ?
#
loop_
_entity_poly.entity_id
_entity_poly.type
_entity_poly.pdbx_seq_one_letter_code
_entity_poly.pdbx_strand_id
1 'polypeptide(L)'
;MINVTVVDYTVLIAFWLTFVRWSTILVQLPLFDNTSVPNVVKVLMSVVVSYAFFPVVKSTMVQEVLAVGLDNFWFLTIFHTITGLLIGFLVKSIMNLFVASGSIMTQQIGFASI
;
A
#
# COMPACT_ATOMS: atom_id res chain seq x y z
N MET A 1 32.29 7.16 11.88
CA MET A 1 30.90 7.50 12.29
C MET A 1 30.23 8.08 11.07
N ILE A 2 29.27 7.37 10.45
CA ILE A 2 28.58 7.85 9.24
C ILE A 2 27.66 8.98 9.69
N ASN A 3 27.99 10.21 9.31
CA ASN A 3 27.17 11.39 9.59
C ASN A 3 26.11 11.49 8.47
N VAL A 4 24.90 10.99 8.76
CA VAL A 4 23.77 11.10 7.84
C VAL A 4 23.09 12.44 8.10
N THR A 5 23.41 13.45 7.29
CA THR A 5 22.71 14.74 7.29
C THR A 5 21.53 14.69 6.33
N VAL A 6 20.34 15.08 6.80
CA VAL A 6 19.16 15.22 5.94
C VAL A 6 19.35 16.47 5.09
N VAL A 7 19.57 16.28 3.78
CA VAL A 7 19.81 17.39 2.83
C VAL A 7 18.51 18.12 2.49
N ASP A 8 17.38 17.42 2.43
CA ASP A 8 16.06 18.00 2.15
C ASP A 8 14.95 17.24 2.89
N TYR A 9 14.33 17.91 3.86
CA TYR A 9 13.27 17.33 4.69
C TYR A 9 11.98 17.08 3.88
N THR A 10 11.72 17.90 2.86
CA THR A 10 10.53 17.80 2.01
C THR A 10 10.56 16.52 1.17
N VAL A 11 11.72 16.20 0.61
CA VAL A 11 11.92 15.00 -0.20
C VAL A 11 11.81 13.72 0.65
N LEU A 12 12.27 13.77 1.90
CA LEU A 12 12.14 12.66 2.84
C LEU A 12 10.67 12.39 3.19
N ILE A 13 9.87 13.43 3.44
CA ILE A 13 8.42 13.28 3.64
C ILE A 13 7.75 12.74 2.37
N ALA A 14 8.08 13.29 1.19
CA ALA A 14 7.51 12.80 -0.07
C ALA A 14 7.80 11.32 -0.31
N PHE A 15 9.01 10.85 0.04
CA PHE A 15 9.37 9.44 -0.01
C PHE A 15 8.57 8.61 1.00
N TRP A 16 8.44 9.10 2.23
CA TRP A 16 7.63 8.44 3.27
C TRP A 16 6.17 8.26 2.84
N LEU A 17 5.54 9.29 2.27
CA LEU A 17 4.16 9.21 1.80
C LEU A 17 4.00 8.20 0.66
N THR A 18 4.96 8.17 -0.26
CA THR A 18 5.02 7.17 -1.34
C THR A 18 5.11 5.75 -0.75
N PHE A 19 5.96 5.57 0.25
CA PHE A 19 6.15 4.30 0.95
C PHE A 19 4.89 3.81 1.66
N VAL A 20 4.24 4.68 2.43
CA VAL A 20 2.99 4.36 3.14
C VAL A 20 1.90 3.92 2.15
N ARG A 21 1.79 4.60 1.01
CA ARG A 21 0.80 4.27 -0.02
C ARG A 21 1.06 2.89 -0.64
N TRP A 22 2.30 2.60 -1.05
CA TRP A 22 2.64 1.29 -1.61
C TRP A 22 2.52 0.17 -0.59
N SER A 23 2.93 0.41 0.66
CA SER A 23 2.84 -0.58 1.74
C SER A 23 1.38 -0.98 2.00
N THR A 24 0.46 -0.01 2.06
CA THR A 24 -0.96 -0.29 2.32
C THR A 24 -1.65 -1.01 1.17
N ILE A 25 -1.27 -0.71 -0.08
CA ILE A 25 -1.76 -1.45 -1.26
C ILE A 25 -1.26 -2.89 -1.24
N LEU A 26 0.06 -3.09 -1.08
CA LEU A 26 0.69 -4.42 -1.17
C LEU A 26 0.20 -5.37 -0.07
N VAL A 27 -0.07 -4.87 1.14
CA VAL A 27 -0.59 -5.71 2.24
C VAL A 27 -1.99 -6.25 1.94
N GLN A 28 -2.82 -5.50 1.21
CA GLN A 28 -4.19 -5.92 0.90
C GLN A 28 -4.31 -6.73 -0.40
N LEU A 29 -3.29 -6.74 -1.25
CA LEU A 29 -3.32 -7.50 -2.50
C LEU A 29 -3.50 -8.99 -2.19
N PRO A 30 -4.49 -9.69 -2.79
CA PRO A 30 -4.77 -11.10 -2.52
C PRO A 30 -3.57 -12.04 -2.67
N LEU A 31 -2.65 -11.73 -3.61
CA LEU A 31 -1.41 -12.48 -3.80
C LEU A 31 -0.47 -12.40 -2.58
N PHE A 32 -0.47 -11.25 -1.90
CA PHE A 32 0.34 -10.98 -0.71
C PHE A 32 -0.43 -11.14 0.59
N ASP A 33 -1.76 -11.25 0.57
CA ASP A 33 -2.62 -11.49 1.74
C ASP A 33 -2.50 -12.94 2.27
N ASN A 34 -1.88 -13.83 1.51
CA ASN A 34 -1.63 -15.20 1.93
C ASN A 34 -0.66 -15.24 3.14
N THR A 35 -0.98 -16.06 4.15
CA THR A 35 -0.15 -16.31 5.34
C THR A 35 1.21 -16.92 4.99
N SER A 36 1.35 -17.44 3.77
CA SER A 36 2.58 -18.04 3.24
C SER A 36 3.73 -17.03 3.07
N VAL A 37 3.45 -15.73 2.95
CA VAL A 37 4.50 -14.70 2.83
C VAL A 37 4.73 -14.02 4.19
N PRO A 38 5.96 -14.06 4.75
CA PRO A 38 6.26 -13.37 6.01
C PRO A 38 6.07 -11.86 5.91
N ASN A 39 5.53 -11.24 6.97
CA ASN A 39 5.27 -9.79 7.00
C ASN A 39 6.54 -8.96 6.79
N VAL A 40 7.71 -9.46 7.21
CA VAL A 40 9.01 -8.79 6.99
C VAL A 40 9.29 -8.65 5.49
N VAL A 41 9.04 -9.70 4.69
CA VAL A 41 9.26 -9.66 3.24
C VAL A 41 8.31 -8.69 2.56
N LYS A 42 7.06 -8.60 3.02
CA LYS A 42 6.07 -7.64 2.50
C LYS A 42 6.52 -6.19 2.69
N VAL A 43 7.04 -5.86 3.88
CA VAL A 43 7.53 -4.52 4.19
C VAL A 43 8.82 -4.21 3.44
N LEU A 44 9.75 -5.16 3.33
CA LEU A 44 10.98 -4.93 2.55
C LEU A 44 10.67 -4.75 1.06
N MET A 45 9.74 -5.53 0.52
CA MET A 45 9.28 -5.37 -0.86
C MET A 45 8.62 -4.01 -1.08
N SER A 46 7.81 -3.52 -0.13
CA SER A 46 7.21 -2.20 -0.25
C SER A 46 8.24 -1.07 -0.26
N VAL A 47 9.34 -1.19 0.49
CA VAL A 47 10.48 -0.25 0.39
C VAL A 47 11.10 -0.28 -1.01
N VAL A 48 11.37 -1.47 -1.56
CA VAL A 48 11.98 -1.62 -2.90
C VAL A 48 11.09 -1.05 -3.99
N VAL A 49 9.80 -1.36 -3.96
CA VAL A 49 8.81 -0.84 -4.92
C VAL A 49 8.72 0.69 -4.79
N SER A 50 8.66 1.20 -3.57
CA SER A 50 8.58 2.65 -3.34
C SER A 50 9.80 3.37 -3.87
N TYR A 51 10.99 2.79 -3.71
CA TYR A 51 12.22 3.34 -4.27
C TYR A 51 12.24 3.34 -5.81
N ALA A 52 11.76 2.25 -6.43
CA ALA A 52 11.69 2.15 -7.89
C ALA A 52 10.70 3.15 -8.50
N PHE A 53 9.56 3.39 -7.84
CA PHE A 53 8.53 4.31 -8.33
C PHE A 53 8.77 5.77 -7.93
N PHE A 54 9.55 6.03 -6.88
CA PHE A 54 9.82 7.39 -6.38
C PHE A 54 10.24 8.41 -7.45
N PRO A 55 11.18 8.14 -8.39
CA PRO A 55 11.56 9.14 -9.39
C PRO A 55 10.39 9.60 -10.28
N VAL A 56 9.38 8.75 -10.49
CA VAL A 56 8.20 9.06 -11.29
C VAL A 56 7.22 9.94 -10.51
N VAL A 57 7.02 9.67 -9.22
CA VAL A 57 6.05 10.39 -8.37
C VAL A 57 6.65 11.55 -7.57
N LYS A 58 7.98 11.75 -7.61
CA LYS A 58 8.68 12.77 -6.83
C LYS A 58 8.09 14.17 -7.03
N SER A 59 7.85 14.58 -8.28
CA SER A 59 7.36 15.93 -8.58
C SER A 59 5.98 16.19 -7.96
N THR A 60 5.08 15.21 -8.05
CA THR A 60 3.71 15.35 -7.52
C THR A 60 3.68 15.28 -6.00
N MET A 61 4.45 14.37 -5.41
CA MET A 61 4.48 14.21 -3.95
C MET A 61 5.14 15.40 -3.24
N VAL A 62 6.17 16.01 -3.84
CA VAL A 62 6.78 17.23 -3.28
C VAL A 62 5.81 18.42 -3.34
N GLN A 63 5.06 18.56 -4.44
CA GLN A 63 4.05 19.61 -4.55
C GLN A 63 2.93 19.46 -3.51
N GLU A 64 2.46 18.25 -3.25
CA GLU A 64 1.47 17.98 -2.20
C GLU A 64 1.98 18.37 -0.80
N VAL A 65 3.22 18.02 -0.48
CA VAL A 65 3.85 18.37 0.81
C VAL A 65 4.00 19.89 0.96
N LEU A 66 4.39 20.60 -0.10
CA LEU A 66 4.51 22.06 -0.08
C LEU A 66 3.14 22.76 0.04
N ALA A 67 2.09 22.21 -0.57
CA ALA A 67 0.75 22.79 -0.54
C ALA A 67 0.08 22.68 0.83
N VAL A 68 0.28 21.57 1.53
CA VAL A 68 -0.34 21.28 2.84
C VAL A 68 0.52 21.78 4.02
N GLY A 69 1.81 22.01 3.77
CA GLY A 69 2.79 22.45 4.76
C GLY A 69 3.44 21.29 5.50
N LEU A 70 4.73 21.46 5.83
CA LEU A 70 5.57 20.44 6.46
C LEU A 70 5.06 20.03 7.85
N ASP A 71 4.35 20.93 8.54
CA ASP A 71 3.82 20.71 9.89
C ASP A 71 2.67 19.69 9.93
N ASN A 72 1.97 19.51 8.82
CA ASN A 72 0.78 18.66 8.70
C ASN A 72 1.11 17.22 8.20
N PHE A 73 2.32 16.74 8.50
CA PHE A 73 2.81 15.42 8.11
C PHE A 73 1.86 14.26 8.46
N TRP A 74 1.28 14.27 9.66
CA TRP A 74 0.39 13.21 10.13
C TRP A 74 -0.90 13.14 9.32
N PHE A 75 -1.46 14.29 8.97
CA PHE A 75 -2.68 14.36 8.17
C PHE A 75 -2.47 13.78 6.76
N LEU A 76 -1.37 14.16 6.11
CA LEU A 76 -0.96 13.59 4.82
C LEU A 76 -0.78 12.07 4.91
N THR A 77 -0.11 11.59 5.95
CA THR A 77 0.11 10.15 6.15
C THR A 77 -1.20 9.38 6.26
N ILE A 78 -2.18 9.90 7.02
CA ILE A 78 -3.50 9.30 7.16
C ILE A 78 -4.24 9.29 5.82
N PHE A 79 -4.19 10.39 5.06
CA PHE A 79 -4.82 10.48 3.75
C PHE A 79 -4.27 9.44 2.76
N HIS A 80 -2.93 9.33 2.66
CA HIS A 80 -2.30 8.34 1.78
C HIS A 80 -2.53 6.90 2.26
N THR A 81 -2.65 6.69 3.57
CA THR A 81 -3.03 5.39 4.15
C THR A 81 -4.44 5.01 3.72
N ILE A 82 -5.43 5.88 3.93
CA ILE A 82 -6.84 5.61 3.58
C ILE A 82 -6.98 5.36 2.08
N THR A 83 -6.37 6.20 1.25
CA THR A 83 -6.44 6.02 -0.21
C THR A 83 -5.78 4.73 -0.66
N GLY A 84 -4.63 4.36 -0.08
CA GLY A 84 -3.96 3.09 -0.38
C GLY A 84 -4.78 1.87 0.08
N LEU A 85 -5.38 1.92 1.27
CA LEU A 85 -6.26 0.88 1.76
C LEU A 85 -7.52 0.73 0.89
N LEU A 86 -8.09 1.84 0.40
CA LEU A 86 -9.26 1.81 -0.47
C LEU A 86 -8.94 1.14 -1.81
N ILE A 87 -7.80 1.50 -2.42
CA ILE A 87 -7.32 0.86 -3.66
C ILE A 87 -7.10 -0.64 -3.43
N GLY A 88 -6.41 -1.01 -2.36
CA GLY A 88 -6.19 -2.41 -1.97
C GLY A 88 -7.50 -3.18 -1.83
N PHE A 89 -8.50 -2.57 -1.17
CA PHE A 89 -9.80 -3.19 -0.93
C PHE A 89 -10.58 -3.41 -2.23
N LEU A 90 -10.54 -2.46 -3.16
CA LEU A 90 -11.17 -2.61 -4.47
C LEU A 90 -10.57 -3.79 -5.25
N VAL A 91 -9.25 -3.93 -5.26
CA VAL A 91 -8.59 -5.07 -5.93
C VAL A 91 -8.93 -6.39 -5.23
N LYS A 92 -8.94 -6.40 -3.89
CA LYS A 92 -9.32 -7.59 -3.11
C LYS A 92 -10.77 -8.02 -3.38
N SER A 93 -11.67 -7.07 -3.55
CA SER A 93 -13.08 -7.33 -3.84
C SER A 93 -13.28 -8.09 -5.16
N ILE A 94 -12.44 -7.84 -6.17
CA ILE A 94 -12.49 -8.57 -7.44
C ILE A 94 -12.21 -10.06 -7.21
N MET A 95 -11.18 -10.41 -6.42
CA MET A 95 -10.87 -11.82 -6.12
C MET A 95 -11.95 -12.48 -5.25
N ASN A 96 -12.49 -11.73 -4.28
CA ASN A 96 -13.57 -12.22 -3.43
C ASN A 96 -14.83 -12.58 -4.22
N LEU A 97 -15.13 -11.88 -5.32
CA LEU A 97 -16.27 -12.23 -6.19
C LEU A 97 -16.12 -13.62 -6.83
N PHE A 98 -14.91 -14.00 -7.25
CA PHE A 98 -14.64 -15.32 -7.79
C PHE A 98 -14.77 -16.42 -6.71
N VAL A 99 -14.23 -16.18 -5.52
CA VAL A 99 -14.34 -17.11 -4.39
C VAL A 99 -15.81 -17.29 -3.97
N ALA A 100 -16.56 -16.19 -3.86
CA ALA A 100 -17.97 -16.22 -3.50
C ALA A 100 -18.83 -16.94 -4.55
N SER A 101 -18.53 -16.72 -5.84
CA SER A 101 -19.24 -17.40 -6.93
C SER A 101 -18.95 -18.90 -6.93
N GLY A 102 -17.69 -19.30 -6.72
CA GLY A 102 -17.30 -20.70 -6.57
C GLY A 102 -17.95 -21.38 -5.35
N SER A 103 -18.05 -20.68 -4.21
CA SER A 103 -18.72 -21.22 -3.03
C SER A 103 -20.22 -21.43 -3.25
N ILE A 104 -20.90 -20.50 -3.94
CA ILE A 104 -22.32 -20.64 -4.28
C ILE A 104 -22.53 -21.83 -5.21
N MET A 105 -21.70 -22.00 -6.23
CA MET A 105 -21.77 -23.17 -7.14
C MET A 105 -21.58 -24.48 -6.38
N THR A 106 -20.59 -24.54 -5.49
CA THR A 106 -20.29 -25.72 -4.66
C THR A 106 -21.47 -26.06 -3.74
N GLN A 107 -22.11 -25.04 -3.17
CA GLN A 107 -23.30 -25.19 -2.35
C GLN A 107 -24.50 -25.70 -3.15
N GLN A 108 -24.71 -25.21 -4.37
CA GLN A 108 -25.81 -25.65 -5.24
C GLN A 108 -25.63 -27.09 -5.76
N ILE A 109 -24.40 -27.54 -5.97
CA ILE A 109 -24.11 -28.92 -6.39
C ILE A 109 -24.29 -29.91 -5.21
N GLY A 110 -24.41 -29.42 -3.98
CA GLY A 110 -24.55 -30.26 -2.78
C GLY A 110 -23.22 -30.72 -2.19
N PHE A 111 -22.09 -30.27 -2.72
CA PHE A 111 -20.76 -30.53 -2.12
C PHE A 111 -20.55 -29.81 -0.78
N ALA A 112 -21.46 -28.91 -0.39
CA ALA A 112 -21.46 -28.24 0.90
C ALA A 112 -22.42 -28.89 1.94
N SER A 113 -22.98 -30.08 1.68
CA SER A 113 -23.95 -30.73 2.57
C SER A 113 -23.34 -31.63 3.66
N ILE A 114 -22.04 -31.46 3.97
CA ILE A 114 -21.35 -32.10 5.11
C ILE A 114 -20.54 -31.03 5.81
#